data_AF-A0A8H5U819-F1
#
_entry.id   AF-A0A8H5U819-F1
#
_cell.length_a   1.000
_cell.length_b   1.000
_cell.length_c   1.000
_cell.angle_alpha   90.00
_cell.angle_beta   90.00
_cell.angle_gamma   90.00
#
_symmetry.space_group_name_H-M   'P 1'
#
loop_
_entity.id
_entity.type
_entity.pdbx_description
1 polymer ?
#
loop_
_entity_poly.entity_id
_entity_poly.type
_entity_poly.pdbx_seq_one_letter_code
_entity_poly.pdbx_strand_id
1 'polypeptide(L)'
;MLGIKGRQKISHEITNTCDHYPTVQQFLVSVASKFQNIVRAALEADYSTNEAFADDNLRLITEVVNTTDEFAVDFEACAHTYSFEEKSQEKDFSHRISPLAFSDSEDEEEEDIDEESSARFDPHLYPDLDGILTKDWSSHQPSTGIMPWITQMHRRSRGVELGTFGPRILSSAFQEQSIYWQKMATNYLSKVILSVHKFILGALGKVCYGTHILDELISSLMADLLATYQDGMNQAIHLVHIERHKKPYTLNHYFNENLQKARND
;
A
#
# COMPACT_ATOMS: atom_id res chain seq x y z
N MET A 1 77.05 -3.59 -13.09
CA MET A 1 76.11 -2.77 -13.89
C MET A 1 74.99 -3.67 -14.42
N LEU A 2 73.96 -3.95 -13.61
CA LEU A 2 72.73 -4.55 -14.13
C LEU A 2 72.02 -3.47 -14.94
N GLY A 3 71.98 -3.68 -16.25
CA GLY A 3 71.60 -2.70 -17.25
C GLY A 3 70.18 -2.19 -17.08
N ILE A 4 70.03 -0.91 -17.38
CA ILE A 4 68.79 -0.10 -17.43
C ILE A 4 67.63 -0.82 -18.17
N LYS A 5 67.94 -1.77 -19.07
CA LYS A 5 66.97 -2.65 -19.74
C LYS A 5 66.17 -3.57 -18.82
N GLY A 6 66.72 -4.00 -17.68
CA GLY A 6 65.99 -4.85 -16.71
C GLY A 6 64.94 -4.08 -15.90
N ARG A 7 65.20 -2.79 -15.61
CA ARG A 7 64.27 -1.94 -14.86
C ARG A 7 63.07 -1.46 -15.68
N GLN A 8 63.24 -1.25 -16.99
CA GLN A 8 62.12 -0.91 -17.88
C GLN A 8 61.14 -2.08 -18.07
N LYS A 9 61.63 -3.33 -18.08
CA LYS A 9 60.77 -4.52 -18.24
C LYS A 9 59.88 -4.76 -17.02
N ILE A 10 60.44 -4.59 -15.82
CA ILE A 10 59.70 -4.70 -14.55
C ILE A 10 58.72 -3.52 -14.39
N SER A 11 59.10 -2.31 -14.81
CA SER A 11 58.18 -1.15 -14.76
C SER A 11 56.99 -1.31 -15.70
N HIS A 12 57.16 -1.97 -16.86
CA HIS A 12 56.09 -2.20 -17.83
C HIS A 12 55.16 -3.36 -17.44
N GLU A 13 55.67 -4.35 -16.70
CA GLU A 13 54.88 -5.45 -16.10
C GLU A 13 54.08 -4.99 -14.86
N ILE A 14 54.60 -4.05 -14.07
CA ILE A 14 53.89 -3.50 -12.91
C ILE A 14 52.78 -2.53 -13.33
N THR A 15 52.96 -1.76 -14.42
CA THR A 15 51.87 -0.93 -14.96
C THR A 15 50.75 -1.74 -15.62
N ASN A 16 51.06 -2.91 -16.20
CA ASN A 16 50.04 -3.77 -16.82
C ASN A 16 49.23 -4.62 -15.84
N THR A 17 49.61 -4.66 -14.56
CA THR A 17 48.91 -5.44 -13.51
C THR A 17 48.07 -4.56 -12.59
N CYS A 18 48.15 -3.23 -12.71
CA CYS A 18 47.40 -2.27 -11.89
C CYS A 18 46.03 -1.89 -12.48
N ASP A 19 45.76 -2.20 -13.75
CA ASP A 19 44.53 -1.83 -14.47
C ASP A 19 43.40 -2.87 -14.36
N HIS A 20 43.50 -3.87 -13.47
CA HIS A 20 42.53 -4.99 -13.43
C HIS A 20 41.57 -5.02 -12.24
N TYR A 21 41.54 -3.98 -11.39
CA TYR A 21 40.54 -3.85 -10.34
C TYR A 21 39.84 -2.50 -10.44
N PRO A 22 38.51 -2.46 -10.68
CA PRO A 22 37.77 -1.20 -10.64
C PRO A 22 37.97 -0.56 -9.27
N THR A 23 38.18 0.75 -9.25
CA THR A 23 38.22 1.49 -7.98
C THR A 23 36.89 1.33 -7.25
N VAL A 24 36.90 1.35 -5.91
CA VAL A 24 35.69 1.21 -5.08
C VAL A 24 34.57 2.16 -5.54
N GLN A 25 34.94 3.38 -5.95
CA GLN A 25 34.01 4.35 -6.53
C GLN A 25 33.35 3.85 -7.83
N GLN A 26 34.10 3.26 -8.76
CA GLN A 26 33.56 2.71 -10.01
C GLN A 26 32.61 1.53 -9.73
N PHE A 27 32.93 0.72 -8.73
CA PHE A 27 32.04 -0.35 -8.27
C PHE A 27 30.73 0.20 -7.71
N LEU A 28 30.78 1.15 -6.78
CA LEU A 28 29.57 1.75 -6.19
C LEU A 28 28.69 2.45 -7.23
N VAL A 29 29.29 3.17 -8.19
CA VAL A 29 28.56 3.80 -9.31
C VAL A 29 27.88 2.74 -10.18
N SER A 30 28.54 1.61 -10.43
CA SER A 30 27.96 0.50 -11.19
C SER A 30 26.76 -0.12 -10.46
N VAL A 31 26.91 -0.40 -9.14
CA VAL A 31 25.82 -0.91 -8.29
C VAL A 31 24.63 0.05 -8.29
N ALA A 32 24.87 1.35 -8.05
CA ALA A 32 23.83 2.36 -8.03
C ALA A 32 23.10 2.45 -9.38
N SER A 33 23.83 2.42 -10.50
CA SER A 33 23.24 2.48 -11.85
C SER A 33 22.37 1.25 -12.13
N LYS A 34 22.83 0.05 -11.76
CA LYS A 34 22.05 -1.18 -11.92
C LYS A 34 20.80 -1.17 -11.03
N PHE A 35 20.94 -0.75 -9.78
CA PHE A 35 19.82 -0.63 -8.86
C PHE A 35 18.76 0.34 -9.39
N GLN A 36 19.16 1.53 -9.85
CA GLN A 36 18.27 2.51 -10.46
C GLN A 36 17.54 1.97 -11.70
N ASN A 37 18.22 1.15 -12.53
CA ASN A 37 17.57 0.52 -13.67
C ASN A 37 16.48 -0.48 -13.25
N ILE A 38 16.74 -1.30 -12.22
CA ILE A 38 15.73 -2.21 -11.67
C ILE A 38 14.57 -1.43 -11.07
N VAL A 39 14.83 -0.40 -10.27
CA VAL A 39 13.80 0.47 -9.68
C VAL A 39 12.90 1.07 -10.76
N ARG A 40 13.48 1.66 -11.80
CA ARG A 40 12.72 2.28 -12.88
C ARG A 40 11.85 1.26 -13.61
N ALA A 41 12.43 0.13 -14.02
CA ALA A 41 11.67 -0.93 -14.68
C ALA A 41 10.54 -1.48 -13.78
N ALA A 42 10.79 -1.62 -12.47
CA ALA A 42 9.80 -2.08 -11.51
C ALA A 42 8.64 -1.09 -11.33
N LEU A 43 8.90 0.22 -11.43
CA LEU A 43 7.89 1.28 -11.33
C LEU A 43 7.10 1.45 -12.63
N GLU A 44 7.73 1.24 -13.78
CA GLU A 44 7.11 1.31 -15.11
C GLU A 44 6.38 0.02 -15.51
N ALA A 45 6.44 -1.01 -14.66
CA ALA A 45 6.00 -2.37 -14.96
C ALA A 45 6.66 -3.01 -16.20
N ASP A 46 7.86 -2.56 -16.57
CA ASP A 46 8.64 -3.11 -17.69
C ASP A 46 9.52 -4.28 -17.24
N TYR A 47 8.88 -5.41 -16.93
CA TYR A 47 9.54 -6.61 -16.46
C TYR A 47 10.32 -7.37 -17.53
N SER A 48 10.18 -6.99 -18.81
CA SER A 48 10.86 -7.64 -19.93
C SER A 48 12.37 -7.31 -19.99
N THR A 49 12.79 -6.25 -19.29
CA THR A 49 14.13 -5.68 -19.39
C THR A 49 15.18 -6.40 -18.55
N ASN A 50 14.79 -7.24 -17.58
CA ASN A 50 15.72 -7.84 -16.64
C ASN A 50 15.22 -9.19 -16.10
N GLU A 51 16.08 -10.22 -16.12
CA GLU A 51 15.80 -11.54 -15.56
C GLU A 51 15.49 -11.55 -14.06
N ALA A 52 15.91 -10.51 -13.33
CA ALA A 52 15.61 -10.35 -11.92
C ALA A 52 14.10 -10.41 -11.63
N PHE A 53 13.26 -9.97 -12.57
CA PHE A 53 11.79 -9.98 -12.44
C PHE A 53 11.13 -11.36 -12.64
N ALA A 54 11.93 -12.41 -12.77
CA ALA A 54 11.48 -13.78 -12.53
C ALA A 54 11.08 -14.01 -11.05
N ASP A 55 11.61 -13.18 -10.13
CA ASP A 55 11.15 -13.09 -8.76
C ASP A 55 9.99 -12.09 -8.67
N ASP A 56 8.80 -12.58 -8.32
CA ASP A 56 7.60 -11.74 -8.21
C ASP A 56 7.73 -10.69 -7.10
N ASN A 57 8.58 -10.91 -6.09
CA ASN A 57 8.87 -9.89 -5.06
C ASN A 57 9.55 -8.64 -5.63
N LEU A 58 10.13 -8.73 -6.84
CA LEU A 58 10.72 -7.59 -7.53
C LEU A 58 9.73 -6.83 -8.42
N ARG A 59 8.49 -7.29 -8.56
CA ARG A 59 7.44 -6.64 -9.36
C ARG A 59 6.68 -5.59 -8.54
N LEU A 60 7.42 -4.59 -8.05
CA LEU A 60 6.95 -3.63 -7.04
C LEU A 60 5.60 -2.98 -7.36
N ILE A 61 5.46 -2.32 -8.51
CA ILE A 61 4.21 -1.59 -8.81
C ILE A 61 3.01 -2.53 -8.93
N THR A 62 3.21 -3.75 -9.43
CA THR A 62 2.15 -4.76 -9.52
C THR A 62 1.68 -5.18 -8.13
N GLU A 63 2.60 -5.46 -7.21
CA GLU A 63 2.26 -5.82 -5.83
C GLU A 63 1.54 -4.67 -5.10
N VAL A 64 1.98 -3.43 -5.32
CA VAL A 64 1.32 -2.24 -4.74
C VAL A 64 -0.09 -2.04 -5.32
N VAL A 65 -0.28 -2.22 -6.63
CA VAL A 65 -1.60 -2.12 -7.27
C VAL A 65 -2.54 -3.19 -6.75
N ASN A 66 -2.11 -4.45 -6.70
CA ASN A 66 -2.93 -5.54 -6.16
C ASN A 66 -3.32 -5.29 -4.70
N THR A 67 -2.35 -4.84 -3.88
CA THR A 67 -2.61 -4.47 -2.47
C THR A 67 -3.62 -3.31 -2.37
N THR A 68 -3.60 -2.38 -3.32
CA THR A 68 -4.53 -1.24 -3.38
C THR A 68 -5.93 -1.69 -3.78
N ASP A 69 -6.04 -2.62 -4.74
CA ASP A 69 -7.31 -3.17 -5.18
C ASP A 69 -7.97 -3.98 -4.05
N GLU A 70 -7.21 -4.84 -3.35
CA GLU A 70 -7.67 -5.53 -2.13
C GLU A 70 -8.17 -4.53 -1.08
N PHE A 71 -7.36 -3.49 -0.81
CA PHE A 71 -7.74 -2.46 0.15
C PHE A 71 -9.02 -1.73 -0.28
N ALA A 72 -9.22 -1.44 -1.56
CA ALA A 72 -10.42 -0.77 -2.04
C ALA A 72 -11.67 -1.60 -1.78
N VAL A 73 -11.62 -2.91 -2.08
CA VAL A 73 -12.71 -3.86 -1.82
C VAL A 73 -13.00 -3.93 -0.32
N ASP A 74 -11.98 -4.13 0.50
CA ASP A 74 -12.13 -4.22 1.96
C ASP A 74 -12.66 -2.90 2.53
N PHE A 75 -12.15 -1.76 2.07
CA PHE A 75 -12.53 -0.43 2.57
C PHE A 75 -13.97 -0.10 2.21
N GLU A 76 -14.44 -0.45 1.01
CA GLU A 76 -15.84 -0.28 0.64
C GLU A 76 -16.76 -1.13 1.53
N ALA A 77 -16.41 -2.41 1.71
CA ALA A 77 -17.21 -3.34 2.49
C ALA A 77 -17.20 -3.05 4.00
N CYS A 78 -16.06 -2.60 4.55
CA CYS A 78 -15.79 -2.65 5.98
C CYS A 78 -15.34 -1.33 6.60
N ALA A 79 -15.06 -0.26 5.87
CA ALA A 79 -14.56 0.97 6.50
C ALA A 79 -15.59 1.73 7.33
N HIS A 80 -16.86 1.34 7.25
CA HIS A 80 -17.96 1.96 7.97
C HIS A 80 -18.36 1.17 9.24
N THR A 81 -18.81 1.87 10.28
CA THR A 81 -19.22 1.24 11.54
C THR A 81 -20.57 0.54 11.44
N TYR A 82 -21.50 1.13 10.70
CA TYR A 82 -22.84 0.62 10.46
C TYR A 82 -23.13 0.51 8.97
N SER A 83 -23.56 -0.67 8.50
CA SER A 83 -23.93 -0.90 7.11
C SER A 83 -25.06 0.02 6.67
N PHE A 84 -24.91 0.63 5.51
CA PHE A 84 -25.99 1.36 4.87
C PHE A 84 -27.08 0.38 4.41
N GLU A 85 -28.34 0.75 4.58
CA GLU A 85 -29.46 -0.04 4.05
C GLU A 85 -29.47 0.09 2.53
N GLU A 86 -29.44 -1.05 1.82
CA GLU A 86 -29.73 -1.04 0.39
C GLU A 86 -31.19 -0.64 0.20
N LYS A 87 -31.42 0.47 -0.49
CA LYS A 87 -32.77 0.78 -0.96
C LYS A 87 -33.17 -0.36 -1.89
N SER A 88 -34.20 -1.10 -1.50
CA SER A 88 -34.91 -2.03 -2.38
C SER A 88 -35.62 -1.20 -3.46
N GLN A 89 -34.85 -0.69 -4.43
CA GLN A 89 -35.44 -0.08 -5.61
C GLN A 89 -36.01 -1.23 -6.43
N GLU A 90 -37.34 -1.27 -6.54
CA GLU A 90 -38.01 -2.00 -7.61
C GLU A 90 -37.30 -1.63 -8.92
N LYS A 91 -36.72 -2.64 -9.56
CA LYS A 91 -35.91 -2.48 -10.77
C LYS A 91 -36.79 -1.95 -11.91
N ASP A 92 -36.75 -0.64 -12.15
CA ASP A 92 -37.09 -0.12 -13.47
C ASP A 92 -35.91 -0.40 -14.39
N PHE A 93 -36.01 -1.49 -15.13
CA PHE A 93 -35.01 -1.93 -16.11
C PHE A 93 -34.94 -0.92 -17.27
N SER A 94 -34.07 0.08 -17.18
CA SER A 94 -33.43 0.60 -18.39
C SER A 94 -31.98 1.05 -18.13
N HIS A 95 -31.08 0.32 -18.77
CA HIS A 95 -29.69 0.66 -19.07
C HIS A 95 -28.82 1.25 -17.95
N ARG A 96 -28.29 0.36 -17.11
CA ARG A 96 -26.86 0.34 -16.80
C ARG A 96 -26.35 -1.09 -16.90
N ILE A 97 -25.29 -1.28 -17.69
CA ILE A 97 -24.54 -2.53 -17.74
C ILE A 97 -23.83 -2.64 -16.39
N SER A 98 -24.35 -3.49 -15.50
CA SER A 98 -23.61 -4.04 -14.37
C SER A 98 -22.93 -5.34 -14.80
N PRO A 99 -21.76 -5.69 -14.25
CA PRO A 99 -21.14 -6.99 -14.48
C PRO A 99 -22.06 -8.10 -13.95
N LEU A 100 -22.11 -9.20 -14.71
CA LEU A 100 -23.05 -10.30 -14.55
C LEU A 100 -23.00 -10.91 -13.14
N ALA A 101 -24.15 -10.95 -12.47
CA ALA A 101 -24.46 -11.95 -11.47
C ALA A 101 -25.20 -13.09 -12.18
N PHE A 102 -24.56 -14.26 -12.28
CA PHE A 102 -25.24 -15.49 -12.63
C PHE A 102 -25.85 -16.09 -11.36
N SER A 103 -27.14 -16.40 -11.43
CA SER A 103 -27.84 -17.22 -10.45
C SER A 103 -28.19 -18.54 -11.10
N ASP A 104 -27.50 -19.56 -10.61
CA ASP A 104 -27.96 -20.91 -10.26
C ASP A 104 -28.36 -21.92 -11.35
N SER A 105 -27.51 -22.94 -11.50
CA SER A 105 -27.92 -24.31 -11.76
C SER A 105 -26.82 -25.27 -11.29
N GLU A 106 -27.03 -25.86 -10.11
CA GLU A 106 -26.75 -27.26 -9.73
C GLU A 106 -25.49 -27.92 -10.32
N ASP A 107 -24.40 -27.94 -9.53
CA ASP A 107 -23.48 -29.07 -9.26
C ASP A 107 -22.15 -28.49 -8.75
N GLU A 108 -22.10 -28.12 -7.46
CA GLU A 108 -20.86 -27.66 -6.82
C GLU A 108 -20.11 -28.89 -6.27
N GLU A 109 -19.16 -29.38 -7.07
CA GLU A 109 -17.93 -29.95 -6.52
C GLU A 109 -17.25 -28.82 -5.74
N GLU A 110 -17.12 -28.98 -4.42
CA GLU A 110 -16.35 -28.09 -3.56
C GLU A 110 -14.88 -28.10 -4.03
N GLU A 111 -14.54 -27.23 -4.98
CA GLU A 111 -13.16 -26.83 -5.20
C GLU A 111 -12.77 -25.91 -4.05
N ASP A 112 -12.06 -26.48 -3.08
CA ASP A 112 -11.30 -25.78 -2.05
C ASP A 112 -10.56 -24.59 -2.70
N ILE A 113 -11.08 -23.37 -2.51
CA ILE A 113 -10.37 -22.16 -2.88
C ILE A 113 -9.19 -22.08 -1.93
N ASP A 114 -8.03 -22.51 -2.42
CA ASP A 114 -6.77 -22.54 -1.72
C ASP A 114 -6.58 -21.27 -0.87
N GLU A 115 -6.52 -21.49 0.43
CA GLU A 115 -6.16 -20.55 1.51
C GLU A 115 -4.67 -20.11 1.39
N GLU A 116 -4.11 -20.11 0.18
CA GLU A 116 -2.69 -20.00 -0.14
C GLU A 116 -2.27 -18.57 -0.54
N SER A 117 -3.21 -17.63 -0.64
CA SER A 117 -2.88 -16.20 -0.81
C SER A 117 -2.28 -15.55 0.46
N SER A 118 -2.43 -16.21 1.62
CA SER A 118 -1.84 -15.77 2.90
C SER A 118 -0.31 -15.95 2.97
N ALA A 119 0.30 -16.66 2.02
CA ALA A 119 1.74 -16.91 2.00
C ALA A 119 2.63 -15.66 1.78
N ARG A 120 2.06 -14.47 1.55
CA ARG A 120 2.82 -13.25 1.16
C ARG A 120 3.20 -12.32 2.31
N PHE A 121 2.56 -12.41 3.47
CA PHE A 121 2.80 -11.47 4.57
C PHE A 121 3.23 -12.21 5.84
N ASP A 122 4.52 -12.52 5.94
CA ASP A 122 5.14 -12.87 7.23
C ASP A 122 5.98 -11.69 7.76
N PRO A 123 5.40 -10.82 8.61
CA PRO A 123 6.13 -9.74 9.27
C PRO A 123 7.32 -10.24 10.10
N HIS A 124 7.34 -11.51 10.54
CA HIS A 124 8.40 -12.04 11.38
C HIS A 124 9.73 -12.25 10.64
N LEU A 125 9.72 -12.22 9.30
CA LEU A 125 10.93 -12.28 8.48
C LEU A 125 11.73 -10.96 8.48
N TYR A 126 11.14 -9.86 8.94
CA TYR A 126 11.74 -8.53 8.92
C TYR A 126 11.66 -7.88 10.30
N PRO A 127 12.49 -8.32 11.26
CA PRO A 127 12.46 -7.81 12.64
C PRO A 127 12.72 -6.30 12.73
N ASP A 128 13.41 -5.72 11.75
CA ASP A 128 13.63 -4.27 11.65
C ASP A 128 12.32 -3.47 11.49
N LEU A 129 11.24 -4.12 11.05
CA LEU A 129 9.93 -3.52 10.82
C LEU A 129 8.96 -3.68 12.01
N ASP A 130 9.34 -4.36 13.09
CA ASP A 130 8.46 -4.71 14.21
C ASP A 130 7.83 -3.51 14.93
N GLY A 131 8.46 -2.33 14.85
CA GLY A 131 7.96 -1.07 15.42
C GLY A 131 7.09 -0.24 14.48
N ILE A 132 6.99 -0.62 13.21
CA ILE A 132 6.31 0.16 12.15
C ILE A 132 5.04 -0.55 11.67
N LEU A 133 5.10 -1.88 11.51
CA LEU A 133 3.99 -2.66 10.98
C LEU A 133 2.96 -2.98 12.05
N THR A 134 1.69 -2.97 11.67
CA THR A 134 0.64 -3.55 12.50
C THR A 134 0.58 -5.05 12.31
N LYS A 135 0.48 -5.78 13.42
CA LYS A 135 0.33 -7.25 13.46
C LYS A 135 -1.13 -7.70 13.66
N ASP A 136 -2.02 -6.76 14.00
CA ASP A 136 -3.45 -7.02 14.21
C ASP A 136 -4.25 -6.72 12.93
N TRP A 137 -4.35 -7.77 12.11
CA TRP A 137 -5.08 -7.76 10.85
C TRP A 137 -6.56 -8.14 11.01
N SER A 138 -7.11 -8.07 12.23
CA SER A 138 -8.50 -8.49 12.45
C SER A 138 -9.44 -7.75 11.50
N SER A 139 -10.14 -8.54 10.69
CA SER A 139 -11.19 -8.07 9.81
C SER A 139 -12.33 -7.53 10.67
N HIS A 140 -12.79 -6.33 10.33
CA HIS A 140 -13.95 -5.71 10.96
C HIS A 140 -15.15 -5.93 10.05
N GLN A 141 -16.29 -6.29 10.62
CA GLN A 141 -17.55 -6.34 9.88
C GLN A 141 -18.49 -5.24 10.41
N PRO A 142 -19.02 -4.37 9.54
CA PRO A 142 -19.94 -3.33 9.96
C PRO A 142 -21.17 -3.89 10.68
N SER A 143 -21.61 -3.18 11.71
CA SER A 143 -22.84 -3.52 12.42
C SER A 143 -24.07 -3.23 11.55
N THR A 144 -25.13 -4.03 11.67
CA THR A 144 -26.40 -3.72 11.02
C THR A 144 -27.21 -2.70 11.84
N GLY A 145 -28.30 -2.18 11.27
CA GLY A 145 -29.21 -1.29 11.99
C GLY A 145 -28.74 0.16 12.06
N ILE A 146 -28.33 0.72 10.92
CA ILE A 146 -27.95 2.13 10.80
C ILE A 146 -29.10 3.08 11.19
N MET A 147 -30.35 2.75 10.87
CA MET A 147 -31.50 3.61 11.18
C MET A 147 -31.77 3.75 12.69
N PRO A 148 -31.80 2.66 13.49
CA PRO A 148 -31.76 2.74 14.94
C PRO A 148 -30.60 3.59 15.48
N TRP A 149 -29.39 3.41 14.94
CA TRP A 149 -28.21 4.18 15.35
C TRP A 149 -28.35 5.68 15.03
N ILE A 150 -28.75 6.06 13.82
CA ILE A 150 -29.02 7.45 13.42
C ILE A 150 -30.10 8.06 14.32
N THR A 151 -31.18 7.31 14.59
CA THR A 151 -32.28 7.76 15.46
C THR A 151 -31.78 8.05 16.87
N GLN A 152 -30.99 7.15 17.44
CA GLN A 152 -30.38 7.33 18.75
C GLN A 152 -29.42 8.53 18.75
N MET A 153 -28.61 8.66 17.71
CA MET A 153 -27.69 9.78 17.54
C MET A 153 -28.41 11.12 17.49
N HIS A 154 -29.51 11.20 16.75
CA HIS A 154 -30.36 12.39 16.69
C HIS A 154 -30.98 12.70 18.07
N ARG A 155 -31.53 11.69 18.76
CA ARG A 155 -32.13 11.88 20.09
C ARG A 155 -31.15 12.44 21.11
N ARG A 156 -29.89 11.99 21.10
CA ARG A 156 -28.83 12.46 22.02
C ARG A 156 -28.20 13.82 21.63
N SER A 157 -28.42 14.31 20.42
CA SER A 157 -27.74 15.51 19.89
C SER A 157 -28.68 16.66 19.52
N ARG A 158 -29.99 16.42 19.42
CA ARG A 158 -30.97 17.46 19.06
C ARG A 158 -31.02 18.57 20.11
N GLY A 159 -30.89 19.81 19.63
CA GLY A 159 -31.12 21.02 20.43
C GLY A 159 -32.57 21.53 20.32
N VAL A 160 -32.79 22.79 20.70
CA VAL A 160 -34.08 23.51 20.54
C VAL A 160 -34.32 23.99 19.09
N GLU A 161 -33.78 23.27 18.12
CA GLU A 161 -33.79 23.68 16.71
C GLU A 161 -35.20 23.60 16.12
N LEU A 162 -35.62 24.64 15.39
CA LEU A 162 -36.88 24.66 14.65
C LEU A 162 -36.62 24.17 13.21
N GLY A 163 -37.36 23.15 12.77
CA GLY A 163 -37.39 22.71 11.38
C GLY A 163 -36.46 21.53 11.06
N THR A 164 -35.15 21.79 10.92
CA THR A 164 -34.16 20.80 10.44
C THR A 164 -33.26 20.26 11.55
N PHE A 165 -32.39 19.31 11.22
CA PHE A 165 -31.32 18.84 12.10
C PHE A 165 -30.08 19.75 12.03
N GLY A 166 -29.39 19.90 13.16
CA GLY A 166 -28.22 20.75 13.26
C GLY A 166 -27.02 20.17 12.51
N PRO A 167 -26.15 21.00 11.91
CA PRO A 167 -25.00 20.53 11.13
C PRO A 167 -24.00 19.69 11.94
N ARG A 168 -24.07 19.76 13.27
CA ARG A 168 -23.23 18.99 14.19
C ARG A 168 -23.53 17.49 14.16
N ILE A 169 -24.78 17.09 13.89
CA ILE A 169 -25.15 15.68 13.85
C ILE A 169 -24.40 14.93 12.74
N LEU A 170 -24.25 15.56 11.57
CA LEU A 170 -23.55 14.96 10.43
C LEU A 170 -22.06 14.79 10.73
N SER A 171 -21.43 15.78 11.36
CA SER A 171 -20.03 15.67 11.78
C SER A 171 -19.83 14.53 12.78
N SER A 172 -20.71 14.41 13.79
CA SER A 172 -20.65 13.31 14.76
C SER A 172 -20.92 11.94 14.11
N ALA A 173 -21.89 11.87 13.20
CA ALA A 173 -22.21 10.68 12.42
C ALA A 173 -21.02 10.22 11.59
N PHE A 174 -20.38 11.15 10.89
CA PHE A 174 -19.22 10.86 10.05
C PHE A 174 -18.03 10.38 10.88
N GLN A 175 -17.76 11.01 12.03
CA GLN A 175 -16.72 10.58 12.96
C GLN A 175 -16.94 9.16 13.49
N GLU A 176 -18.18 8.84 13.86
CA GLU A 176 -18.56 7.51 14.34
C GLU A 176 -18.60 6.48 13.22
N GLN A 177 -18.98 6.83 11.99
CA GLN A 177 -18.93 5.91 10.85
C GLN A 177 -17.51 5.60 10.40
N SER A 178 -16.54 6.50 10.64
CA SER A 178 -15.17 6.38 10.15
C SER A 178 -14.17 5.84 11.17
N ILE A 179 -14.61 5.24 12.29
CA ILE A 179 -13.69 4.83 13.38
C ILE A 179 -12.64 3.82 12.93
N TYR A 180 -12.94 3.01 11.91
CA TYR A 180 -12.05 1.99 11.38
C TYR A 180 -11.05 2.50 10.34
N TRP A 181 -11.24 3.71 9.78
CA TRP A 181 -10.41 4.25 8.70
C TRP A 181 -8.93 4.28 9.07
N GLN A 182 -8.60 4.65 10.31
CA GLN A 182 -7.21 4.69 10.76
C GLN A 182 -6.60 3.29 10.78
N LYS A 183 -7.29 2.30 11.37
CA LYS A 183 -6.81 0.93 11.43
C LYS A 183 -6.61 0.34 10.03
N MET A 184 -7.58 0.53 9.14
CA MET A 184 -7.50 0.03 7.77
C MET A 184 -6.39 0.70 6.96
N ALA A 185 -6.22 2.02 7.09
CA ALA A 185 -5.12 2.73 6.44
C ALA A 185 -3.75 2.27 6.96
N THR A 186 -3.63 2.03 8.27
CA THR A 186 -2.40 1.48 8.88
C THR A 186 -2.11 0.07 8.37
N ASN A 187 -3.11 -0.78 8.25
CA ASN A 187 -2.98 -2.14 7.70
C ASN A 187 -2.53 -2.09 6.24
N TYR A 188 -3.22 -1.31 5.39
CA TYR A 188 -2.84 -1.10 4.00
C TYR A 188 -1.40 -0.62 3.85
N LEU A 189 -1.00 0.42 4.60
CA LEU A 189 0.36 0.94 4.52
C LEU A 189 1.40 -0.03 5.07
N SER A 190 1.06 -0.84 6.07
CA SER A 190 1.95 -1.90 6.55
C SER A 190 2.22 -2.92 5.43
N LYS A 191 1.20 -3.29 4.64
CA LYS A 191 1.38 -4.16 3.48
C LYS A 191 2.30 -3.51 2.44
N VAL A 192 2.04 -2.26 2.06
CA VAL A 192 2.83 -1.51 1.07
C VAL A 192 4.29 -1.34 1.51
N ILE A 193 4.52 -0.96 2.78
CA ILE A 193 5.88 -0.80 3.34
C ILE A 193 6.64 -2.13 3.27
N LEU A 194 5.99 -3.25 3.61
CA LEU A 194 6.62 -4.56 3.50
C LEU A 194 7.03 -4.87 2.06
N SER A 195 6.14 -4.63 1.09
CA SER A 195 6.43 -4.86 -0.33
C SER A 195 7.60 -4.00 -0.82
N VAL A 196 7.65 -2.72 -0.43
CA VAL A 196 8.77 -1.83 -0.75
C VAL A 196 10.08 -2.32 -0.09
N HIS A 197 10.02 -2.75 1.17
CA HIS A 197 11.20 -3.24 1.89
C HIS A 197 11.76 -4.52 1.28
N LYS A 198 10.89 -5.50 0.98
CA LYS A 198 11.23 -6.73 0.24
C LYS A 198 11.89 -6.40 -1.09
N PHE A 199 11.28 -5.48 -1.85
CA PHE A 199 11.80 -5.04 -3.14
C PHE A 199 13.21 -4.45 -3.01
N ILE A 200 13.43 -3.53 -2.07
CA ILE A 200 14.73 -2.86 -1.89
C ILE A 200 15.82 -3.89 -1.56
N LEU A 201 15.58 -4.76 -0.58
CA LEU A 201 16.56 -5.77 -0.17
C LEU A 201 16.83 -6.79 -1.29
N GLY A 202 15.77 -7.26 -1.97
CA GLY A 202 15.90 -8.17 -3.11
C GLY A 202 16.67 -7.54 -4.26
N ALA A 203 16.35 -6.29 -4.64
CA ALA A 203 17.01 -5.58 -5.73
C ALA A 203 18.50 -5.32 -5.41
N LEU A 204 18.83 -4.92 -4.18
CA LEU A 204 20.22 -4.79 -3.72
C LEU A 204 20.96 -6.12 -3.79
N GLY A 205 20.32 -7.22 -3.38
CA GLY A 205 20.87 -8.58 -3.48
C GLY A 205 21.17 -9.02 -4.92
N LYS A 206 20.43 -8.53 -5.93
CA LYS A 206 20.69 -8.83 -7.34
C LYS A 206 21.87 -8.04 -7.93
N VAL A 207 22.16 -6.84 -7.42
CA VAL A 207 23.17 -5.95 -8.01
C VAL A 207 24.53 -5.98 -7.32
N CYS A 208 24.57 -6.40 -6.06
CA CYS A 208 25.79 -6.49 -5.26
C CYS A 208 26.41 -7.89 -5.34
N TYR A 209 27.67 -7.96 -5.78
CA TYR A 209 28.46 -9.20 -5.74
C TYR A 209 29.32 -9.20 -4.47
N GLY A 210 28.88 -9.91 -3.43
CA GLY A 210 29.62 -10.06 -2.16
C GLY A 210 28.77 -9.73 -0.95
N THR A 211 28.59 -10.71 -0.07
CA THR A 211 27.71 -10.63 1.11
C THR A 211 28.11 -9.50 2.06
N HIS A 212 29.40 -9.34 2.37
CA HIS A 212 29.88 -8.30 3.28
C HIS A 212 29.56 -6.86 2.80
N ILE A 213 29.70 -6.59 1.51
CA ILE A 213 29.43 -5.24 0.97
C ILE A 213 27.92 -4.96 0.97
N LEU A 214 27.12 -5.98 0.66
CA LEU A 214 25.66 -5.91 0.74
C LEU A 214 25.20 -5.62 2.18
N ASP A 215 25.75 -6.33 3.17
CA ASP A 215 25.39 -6.16 4.58
C ASP A 215 25.76 -4.75 5.09
N GLU A 216 26.93 -4.23 4.74
CA GLU A 216 27.36 -2.88 5.10
C GLU A 216 26.48 -1.80 4.46
N LEU A 217 26.11 -1.99 3.20
CA LEU A 217 25.23 -1.08 2.47
C LEU A 217 23.81 -1.08 3.05
N ILE A 218 23.23 -2.26 3.31
CA ILE A 218 21.93 -2.41 3.97
C ILE A 218 21.96 -1.74 5.33
N SER A 219 22.98 -2.02 6.15
CA SER A 219 23.14 -1.44 7.48
C SER A 219 23.22 0.09 7.43
N SER A 220 23.92 0.65 6.44
CA SER A 220 24.03 2.10 6.26
C SER A 220 22.72 2.77 5.84
N LEU A 221 21.86 2.06 5.08
CA LEU A 221 20.59 2.59 4.59
C LEU A 221 19.46 2.43 5.61
N MET A 222 19.54 1.43 6.50
CA MET A 222 18.39 0.99 7.29
C MET A 222 17.78 2.09 8.15
N ALA A 223 18.61 2.91 8.80
CA ALA A 223 18.12 3.98 9.68
C ALA A 223 17.25 5.00 8.92
N ASP A 224 17.73 5.47 7.76
CA ASP A 224 17.00 6.45 6.94
C ASP A 224 15.75 5.82 6.30
N LEU A 225 15.82 4.54 5.93
CA LEU A 225 14.71 3.81 5.35
C LEU A 225 13.56 3.63 6.37
N LEU A 226 13.87 3.20 7.59
CA LEU A 226 12.89 3.05 8.66
C LEU A 226 12.27 4.40 9.06
N ALA A 227 13.06 5.46 9.12
CA ALA A 227 12.55 6.81 9.36
C ALA A 227 11.55 7.24 8.27
N THR A 228 11.89 6.99 6.99
CA THR A 228 11.03 7.29 5.85
C THR A 228 9.70 6.54 5.91
N TYR A 229 9.73 5.25 6.28
CA TYR A 229 8.52 4.45 6.46
C TYR A 229 7.64 4.98 7.60
N GLN A 230 8.25 5.33 8.73
CA GLN A 230 7.53 5.88 9.87
C GLN A 230 6.89 7.24 9.52
N ASP A 231 7.59 8.10 8.80
CA ASP A 231 7.08 9.39 8.35
C ASP A 231 5.92 9.23 7.37
N GLY A 232 6.02 8.29 6.43
CA GLY A 232 4.93 7.94 5.51
C GLY A 232 3.68 7.46 6.24
N MET A 233 3.85 6.56 7.22
CA MET A 233 2.76 6.08 8.07
C MET A 233 2.11 7.22 8.87
N ASN A 234 2.93 8.06 9.51
CA ASN A 234 2.46 9.20 10.30
C ASN A 234 1.66 10.20 9.45
N GLN A 235 2.15 10.49 8.24
CA GLN A 235 1.47 11.40 7.32
C GLN A 235 0.10 10.87 6.89
N ALA A 236 -0.02 9.58 6.59
CA ALA A 236 -1.31 9.00 6.22
C ALA A 236 -2.30 8.99 7.38
N ILE A 237 -1.84 8.63 8.59
CA ILE A 237 -2.67 8.71 9.80
C ILE A 237 -3.11 10.16 10.05
N HIS A 238 -2.25 11.14 9.80
CA HIS A 238 -2.59 12.55 9.89
C HIS A 238 -3.67 12.96 8.89
N LEU A 239 -3.62 12.48 7.64
CA LEU A 239 -4.66 12.71 6.64
C LEU A 239 -6.00 12.11 7.07
N VAL A 240 -6.01 10.87 7.57
CA VAL A 240 -7.22 10.24 8.12
C VAL A 240 -7.77 11.05 9.29
N HIS A 241 -6.91 11.52 10.20
CA HIS A 241 -7.33 12.36 11.32
C HIS A 241 -7.99 13.66 10.85
N ILE A 242 -7.38 14.35 9.87
CA ILE A 242 -7.91 15.56 9.27
C ILE A 242 -9.31 15.32 8.69
N GLU A 243 -9.47 14.27 7.89
CA GLU A 243 -10.72 14.00 7.19
C GLU A 243 -11.86 13.70 8.16
N ARG A 244 -11.57 12.93 9.22
CA ARG A 244 -12.55 12.57 10.24
C ARG A 244 -12.97 13.74 11.13
N HIS A 245 -12.05 14.65 11.46
CA HIS A 245 -12.30 15.67 12.50
C HIS A 245 -12.69 17.05 11.94
N LYS A 246 -12.50 17.30 10.65
CA LYS A 246 -12.97 18.54 10.02
C LYS A 246 -14.46 18.45 9.69
N LYS A 247 -15.08 19.61 9.48
CA LYS A 247 -16.47 19.69 9.04
C LYS A 247 -16.56 19.03 7.64
N PRO A 248 -17.36 17.97 7.47
CA PRO A 248 -17.53 17.36 6.16
C PRO A 248 -18.06 18.39 5.17
N TYR A 249 -17.44 18.46 3.99
CA TYR A 249 -17.93 19.22 2.86
C TYR A 249 -17.66 18.44 1.59
N THR A 250 -18.50 18.62 0.58
CA THR A 250 -18.29 18.01 -0.72
C THR A 250 -18.61 19.02 -1.80
N LEU A 251 -17.74 19.10 -2.80
CA LEU A 251 -17.97 19.86 -4.03
C LEU A 251 -18.56 18.95 -5.13
N ASN A 252 -18.85 17.68 -4.81
CA ASN A 252 -19.41 16.73 -5.76
C ASN A 252 -20.84 17.14 -6.13
N HIS A 253 -21.03 17.58 -7.36
CA HIS A 253 -22.35 17.97 -7.89
C HIS A 253 -23.35 16.82 -7.85
N TYR A 254 -22.91 15.57 -8.02
CA TYR A 254 -23.77 14.38 -7.94
C TYR A 254 -24.41 14.20 -6.55
N PHE A 255 -23.68 14.53 -5.48
CA PHE A 255 -24.24 14.52 -4.13
C PHE A 255 -25.39 15.54 -4.01
N ASN A 256 -25.19 16.75 -4.52
CA ASN A 256 -26.21 17.80 -4.47
C ASN A 256 -27.45 17.41 -5.30
N GLU A 257 -27.25 16.84 -6.49
CA GLU A 257 -28.35 16.35 -7.33
C GLU A 257 -29.15 15.23 -6.63
N ASN A 258 -28.47 14.25 -6.05
CA ASN A 258 -29.15 13.14 -5.36
C ASN A 258 -29.83 13.59 -4.07
N LEU A 259 -29.22 14.54 -3.34
CA LEU A 259 -29.84 15.14 -2.16
C LEU A 259 -31.12 15.90 -2.53
N GLN A 260 -31.13 16.61 -3.67
CA GLN A 260 -32.33 17.27 -4.16
C GLN A 260 -33.42 16.28 -4.54
N LYS A 261 -33.07 15.20 -5.27
CA LYS A 261 -34.01 14.12 -5.60
C LYS A 261 -34.64 13.52 -4.33
N ALA A 262 -33.80 13.09 -3.38
CA ALA A 262 -34.26 12.46 -2.13
C ALA A 262 -35.06 13.38 -1.20
N ARG A 263 -35.06 14.70 -1.40
CA ARG A 263 -35.91 15.64 -0.66
C ARG A 263 -37.26 15.89 -1.33
N ASN A 264 -37.34 15.62 -2.63
CA ASN A 264 -38.54 15.80 -3.44
C ASN A 264 -39.34 14.50 -3.61
N ASP A 265 -38.71 13.35 -3.36
CA ASP A 265 -39.34 12.03 -3.19
C ASP A 265 -39.98 11.91 -1.79
#